data_AF-A0A928GZ69-F1
#
_entry.id   AF-A0A928GZ69-F1
#
_cell.length_a   1.000
_cell.length_b   1.000
_cell.length_c   1.000
_cell.angle_alpha   90.00
_cell.angle_beta   90.00
_cell.angle_gamma   90.00
#
_symmetry.space_group_name_H-M   'P 1'
#
loop_
_entity.id
_entity.type
_entity.pdbx_description
1 polymer ?
#
loop_
_entity_poly.entity_id
_entity_poly.type
_entity_poly.pdbx_seq_one_letter_code
_entity_poly.pdbx_strand_id
1 'polypeptide(L)'
;MQNIICYVAANEPLGTVKDYANAKTQAAPTMVLGAACQIRMRLFANAEGLDPYPVSALAAITSWQWQMDTDFTAATTRKIEADNSNITVGSVTVEIDDQEYTYTEIAIPISNMLTEELVALMNGKESTSIAGELCGFDGTGALVFILQVKDFTVRGRISDTGTPTELPVEYLTAAQVRALVNGGFDVVFAQTASTTPADWHSTQTTADRYIKFRLAGDASAAWSDIVALVVGPNGANGVSPYIGANGHWFDKDGDTGVPAEISGSYVEFSSVDASGNFTFAGTTTVPTAVLTDAGHFYPVEKGSVLVNLNANTVTLNVAPYLAYDGAASFSGTWRLYFAAGSGKVDFNALPWVALASSSAVTIPTGGNAYTLSIEQNTTITFPTPVNSSCYFWLYISTGSGEDSVSLPNNITWNDAIGPMLNAPSSLFRMAFLWDPPTQKWLGSEFWHPEALS
;
A
#
# COMPACT_ATOMS: atom_id res chain seq x y z
N MET A 1 22.72 -6.82 48.17
CA MET A 1 22.29 -8.13 48.68
C MET A 1 20.95 -7.96 49.37
N GLN A 2 19.91 -8.69 48.95
CA GLN A 2 18.55 -8.56 49.49
C GLN A 2 18.44 -9.30 50.83
N ASN A 3 17.96 -8.64 51.90
CA ASN A 3 17.67 -9.30 53.16
C ASN A 3 16.31 -9.99 53.10
N ILE A 4 16.27 -11.29 53.38
CA ILE A 4 15.07 -12.11 53.37
C ILE A 4 14.87 -12.65 54.79
N ILE A 5 13.88 -12.11 55.51
CA ILE A 5 13.58 -12.55 56.87
C ILE A 5 12.59 -13.71 56.81
N CYS A 6 12.89 -14.78 57.53
CA CYS A 6 11.94 -15.86 57.78
C CYS A 6 12.01 -16.31 59.23
N TYR A 7 10.90 -16.82 59.74
CA TYR A 7 10.80 -17.36 61.09
C TYR A 7 10.63 -18.87 60.98
N VAL A 8 11.39 -19.63 61.76
CA VAL A 8 11.43 -21.10 61.65
C VAL A 8 11.34 -21.72 63.03
N ALA A 9 10.40 -22.65 63.21
CA ALA A 9 10.39 -23.51 64.39
C ALA A 9 11.51 -24.55 64.26
N ALA A 10 12.48 -24.51 65.16
CA ALA A 10 13.70 -25.33 65.11
C ALA A 10 13.76 -26.37 66.24
N ASN A 11 12.59 -26.82 66.73
CA ASN A 11 12.48 -27.83 67.77
C ASN A 11 12.91 -29.24 67.33
N GLU A 12 13.00 -29.46 66.02
CA GLU A 12 13.42 -30.72 65.41
C GLU A 12 14.23 -30.44 64.12
N PRO A 13 14.93 -31.45 63.56
CA PRO A 13 15.76 -31.25 62.37
C PRO A 13 15.02 -30.72 61.14
N LEU A 14 13.72 -31.02 60.99
CA LEU A 14 12.90 -30.48 59.92
C LEU A 14 12.15 -29.23 60.42
N GLY A 15 12.68 -28.06 60.10
CA GLY A 15 12.07 -26.79 60.46
C GLY A 15 10.81 -26.48 59.67
N THR A 16 9.84 -25.88 60.36
CA THR A 16 8.61 -25.36 59.75
C THR A 16 8.69 -23.83 59.70
N VAL A 17 8.43 -23.24 58.53
CA VAL A 17 8.37 -21.78 58.38
C VAL A 17 7.07 -21.25 58.98
N LYS A 18 7.18 -20.22 59.79
CA LYS A 18 6.11 -19.65 60.62
C LYS A 18 5.98 -18.15 60.40
N ASP A 19 4.89 -17.58 60.88
CA ASP A 19 4.78 -16.13 61.07
C ASP A 19 5.64 -15.66 62.26
N TYR A 20 5.76 -14.34 62.42
CA TYR A 20 6.57 -13.72 63.48
C TYR A 20 6.12 -14.11 64.90
N ALA A 21 4.88 -14.56 65.05
CA ALA A 21 4.28 -14.94 66.32
C ALA A 21 4.29 -16.47 66.59
N ASN A 22 4.88 -17.28 65.70
CA ASN A 22 4.85 -18.74 65.74
C ASN A 22 3.44 -19.34 65.86
N ALA A 23 2.43 -18.65 65.32
CA ALA A 23 1.03 -19.01 65.42
C ALA A 23 0.54 -19.74 64.16
N LYS A 24 1.12 -19.43 63.00
CA LYS A 24 0.68 -19.98 61.70
C LYS A 24 1.87 -20.40 60.86
N THR A 25 1.69 -21.50 60.13
CA THR A 25 2.64 -21.91 59.08
C THR A 25 2.58 -20.91 57.92
N GLN A 26 3.75 -20.57 57.39
CA GLN A 26 3.94 -19.67 56.26
C GLN A 26 4.70 -20.40 55.15
N ALA A 27 4.59 -19.89 53.93
CA ALA A 27 5.42 -20.37 52.84
C ALA A 27 6.90 -20.00 53.10
N ALA A 28 7.81 -20.88 52.70
CA ALA A 28 9.22 -20.54 52.73
C ALA A 28 9.52 -19.39 51.75
N PRO A 29 10.56 -18.58 52.02
CA PRO A 29 10.85 -17.41 51.21
C PRO A 29 11.13 -17.70 49.74
N THR A 30 10.93 -16.66 48.93
CA THR A 30 11.31 -16.65 47.52
C THR A 30 12.64 -15.93 47.31
N MET A 31 13.50 -16.51 46.48
CA MET A 31 14.76 -15.95 45.99
C MET A 31 14.71 -15.80 44.47
N VAL A 32 15.65 -15.05 43.89
CA VAL A 32 15.71 -14.79 42.45
C VAL A 32 17.06 -15.24 41.91
N LEU A 33 17.04 -15.98 40.79
CA LEU A 33 18.24 -16.40 40.06
C LEU A 33 19.13 -15.19 39.76
N GLY A 34 20.42 -15.30 40.09
CA GLY A 34 21.44 -14.27 39.87
C GLY A 34 21.39 -13.06 40.82
N ALA A 35 20.42 -12.97 41.73
CA ALA A 35 20.35 -11.89 42.70
C ALA A 35 20.86 -12.33 44.08
N ALA A 36 22.01 -11.80 44.51
CA ALA A 36 22.58 -12.10 45.83
C ALA A 36 21.60 -11.76 46.97
N CYS A 37 21.45 -12.67 47.92
CA CYS A 37 20.54 -12.54 49.06
C CYS A 37 21.23 -12.89 50.39
N GLN A 38 20.59 -12.50 51.49
CA GLN A 38 20.95 -12.91 52.84
C GLN A 38 19.69 -13.39 53.54
N ILE A 39 19.64 -14.69 53.85
CA ILE A 39 18.55 -15.25 54.64
C ILE A 39 18.81 -14.89 56.10
N ARG A 40 17.87 -14.21 56.74
CA ARG A 40 17.86 -13.91 58.17
C ARG A 40 16.82 -14.81 58.81
N MET A 41 17.28 -15.98 59.24
CA MET A 41 16.44 -17.02 59.80
C MET A 41 16.32 -16.81 61.30
N ARG A 42 15.12 -16.49 61.78
CA ARG A 42 14.79 -16.27 63.19
C ARG A 42 14.19 -17.54 63.77
N LEU A 43 14.85 -18.10 64.77
CA LEU A 43 14.54 -19.45 65.27
C LEU A 43 13.69 -19.42 66.53
N PHE A 44 12.61 -20.20 66.52
CA PHE A 44 11.87 -20.58 67.74
C PHE A 44 12.41 -21.89 68.30
N ALA A 45 12.46 -21.98 69.64
CA ALA A 45 12.87 -23.19 70.34
C ALA A 45 11.87 -24.34 70.21
N ASN A 46 10.58 -23.99 70.06
CA ASN A 46 9.45 -24.90 70.16
C ASN A 46 8.56 -24.84 68.90
N ALA A 47 7.77 -25.90 68.67
CA ALA A 47 6.83 -25.96 67.55
C ALA A 47 5.71 -24.89 67.60
N GLU A 48 5.44 -24.40 68.82
CA GLU A 48 4.51 -23.32 69.15
C GLU A 48 5.12 -22.45 70.26
N GLY A 49 4.65 -21.20 70.36
CA GLY A 49 5.12 -20.25 71.36
C GLY A 49 6.30 -19.39 70.88
N LEU A 50 6.60 -18.33 71.63
CA LEU A 50 7.50 -17.25 71.21
C LEU A 50 8.95 -17.42 71.68
N ASP A 51 9.25 -18.50 72.40
CA ASP A 51 10.58 -18.69 72.98
C ASP A 51 11.65 -18.78 71.87
N PRO A 52 12.67 -17.90 71.87
CA PRO A 52 13.74 -17.96 70.89
C PRO A 52 14.60 -19.21 71.12
N TYR A 53 15.11 -19.80 70.04
CA TYR A 53 16.04 -20.93 70.15
C TYR A 53 17.27 -20.53 70.98
N PRO A 54 17.70 -21.29 72.00
CA PRO A 54 18.76 -20.82 72.90
C PRO A 54 20.09 -20.59 72.19
N VAL A 55 20.63 -19.36 72.19
CA VAL A 55 21.96 -19.06 71.60
C VAL A 55 23.06 -19.88 72.28
N SER A 56 22.91 -20.19 73.57
CA SER A 56 23.84 -21.05 74.32
C SER A 56 23.92 -22.48 73.77
N ALA A 57 22.85 -23.00 73.16
CA ALA A 57 22.86 -24.31 72.51
C ALA A 57 23.71 -24.32 71.23
N LEU A 58 23.99 -23.13 70.67
CA LEU A 58 24.79 -22.95 69.46
C LEU A 58 26.26 -22.60 69.76
N ALA A 59 26.61 -22.43 71.05
CA ALA A 59 27.93 -21.92 71.46
C ALA A 59 29.10 -22.87 71.15
N ALA A 60 28.84 -24.19 71.01
CA ALA A 60 29.86 -25.17 70.68
C ALA A 60 30.19 -25.22 69.18
N ILE A 61 29.40 -24.57 68.32
CA ILE A 61 29.55 -24.58 66.88
C ILE A 61 30.64 -23.59 66.47
N THR A 62 31.65 -24.10 65.76
CA THR A 62 32.82 -23.33 65.33
C THR A 62 32.78 -22.95 63.85
N SER A 63 32.02 -23.71 63.05
CA SER A 63 31.80 -23.41 61.64
C SER A 63 30.40 -23.82 61.21
N TRP A 64 29.85 -23.04 60.28
CA TRP A 64 28.53 -23.26 59.71
C TRP A 64 28.65 -23.63 58.24
N GLN A 65 27.68 -24.39 57.75
CA GLN A 65 27.52 -24.66 56.33
C GLN A 65 26.05 -24.56 55.95
N TRP A 66 25.75 -23.84 54.88
CA TRP A 66 24.41 -23.82 54.29
C TRP A 66 24.45 -24.23 52.83
N GLN A 67 23.65 -25.24 52.49
CA GLN A 67 23.55 -25.80 51.15
C GLN A 67 22.08 -25.89 50.75
N MET A 68 21.79 -25.77 49.45
CA MET A 68 20.45 -25.98 48.92
C MET A 68 20.46 -26.90 47.71
N ASP A 69 19.50 -27.83 47.68
CA ASP A 69 19.32 -28.78 46.59
C ASP A 69 17.88 -29.29 46.50
N THR A 70 17.54 -29.95 45.39
CA THR A 70 16.26 -30.61 45.16
C THR A 70 16.25 -32.07 45.62
N ASP A 71 17.44 -32.64 45.82
CA ASP A 71 17.63 -34.00 46.31
C ASP A 71 18.60 -34.02 47.49
N PHE A 72 18.53 -35.09 48.29
CA PHE A 72 19.35 -35.27 49.49
C PHE A 72 20.48 -36.29 49.24
N THR A 73 20.92 -36.45 47.99
CA THR A 73 22.03 -37.37 47.68
C THR A 73 23.36 -36.64 47.79
N ALA A 74 24.39 -37.34 48.29
CA ALA A 74 25.75 -36.80 48.38
C ALA A 74 26.50 -36.84 47.04
N ALA A 75 25.94 -37.52 46.03
CA ALA A 75 26.58 -37.68 44.71
C ALA A 75 26.29 -36.52 43.74
N THR A 76 25.31 -35.65 44.05
CA THR A 76 24.92 -34.51 43.22
C THR A 76 25.64 -33.25 43.69
N THR A 77 26.09 -32.45 42.72
CA THR A 77 26.57 -31.10 43.02
C THR A 77 25.41 -30.24 43.49
N ARG A 78 25.66 -29.51 44.58
CA ARG A 78 24.69 -28.60 45.18
C ARG A 78 24.30 -27.50 44.21
N LYS A 79 23.05 -27.07 44.27
CA LYS A 79 22.56 -25.98 43.42
C LYS A 79 22.96 -24.62 43.96
N ILE A 80 23.00 -24.47 45.28
CA ILE A 80 23.42 -23.24 45.94
C ILE A 80 24.24 -23.62 47.17
N GLU A 81 25.32 -22.88 47.40
CA GLU A 81 26.06 -22.88 48.66
C GLU A 81 26.20 -21.44 49.16
N ALA A 82 26.04 -21.23 50.47
CA ALA A 82 26.21 -19.92 51.08
C ALA A 82 27.69 -19.54 51.21
N ASP A 83 27.94 -18.27 51.55
CA ASP A 83 29.25 -17.82 51.99
C ASP A 83 29.49 -18.31 53.44
N ASN A 84 29.75 -19.62 53.60
CA ASN A 84 29.76 -20.34 54.89
C ASN A 84 30.58 -19.65 56.00
N SER A 85 31.74 -19.09 55.64
CA SER A 85 32.62 -18.38 56.58
C SER A 85 32.02 -17.07 57.13
N ASN A 86 30.98 -16.55 56.48
CA ASN A 86 30.29 -15.31 56.83
C ASN A 86 28.92 -15.56 57.47
N ILE A 87 28.56 -16.81 57.77
CA ILE A 87 27.33 -17.12 58.51
C ILE A 87 27.51 -16.67 59.96
N THR A 88 26.59 -15.83 60.46
CA THR A 88 26.65 -15.29 61.83
C THR A 88 25.40 -15.65 62.62
N VAL A 89 25.58 -15.88 63.92
CA VAL A 89 24.49 -16.12 64.88
C VAL A 89 24.43 -14.98 65.89
N GLY A 90 23.24 -14.49 66.20
CA GLY A 90 23.06 -13.45 67.21
C GLY A 90 21.66 -13.43 67.80
N SER A 91 21.47 -12.59 68.81
CA SER A 91 20.14 -12.21 69.29
C SER A 91 19.72 -10.91 68.61
N VAL A 92 18.48 -10.85 68.13
CA VAL A 92 17.89 -9.64 67.54
C VAL A 92 16.58 -9.32 68.22
N THR A 93 16.41 -8.06 68.61
CA THR A 93 15.13 -7.55 69.10
C THR A 93 14.52 -6.67 68.02
N VAL A 94 13.23 -6.89 67.74
CA VAL A 94 12.47 -6.12 66.76
C VAL A 94 11.14 -5.70 67.37
N GLU A 95 10.69 -4.51 67.00
CA GLU A 95 9.38 -4.00 67.36
C GLU A 95 8.38 -4.31 66.22
N ILE A 96 7.28 -4.97 66.56
CA ILE A 96 6.18 -5.30 65.65
C ILE A 96 4.88 -4.94 66.37
N ASP A 97 4.06 -4.08 65.77
CA ASP A 97 2.81 -3.60 66.35
C ASP A 97 2.98 -3.05 67.79
N ASP A 98 3.98 -2.18 67.99
CA ASP A 98 4.35 -1.57 69.28
C ASP A 98 4.77 -2.58 70.39
N GLN A 99 5.06 -3.83 70.02
CA GLN A 99 5.55 -4.86 70.93
C GLN A 99 6.96 -5.33 70.53
N GLU A 100 7.86 -5.43 71.51
CA GLU A 100 9.20 -5.99 71.29
C GLU A 100 9.17 -7.52 71.29
N TYR A 101 9.81 -8.10 70.29
CA TYR A 101 10.04 -9.53 70.15
C TYR A 101 11.54 -9.78 70.00
N THR A 102 12.06 -10.77 70.73
CA THR A 102 13.46 -11.15 70.66
C THR A 102 13.59 -12.54 70.04
N TYR A 103 14.49 -12.66 69.06
CA TYR A 103 14.73 -13.88 68.31
C TYR A 103 16.22 -14.21 68.29
N THR A 104 16.53 -15.50 68.20
CA THR A 104 17.86 -15.94 67.74
C THR A 104 17.87 -15.89 66.22
N GLU A 105 18.74 -15.06 65.65
CA GLU A 105 18.88 -14.87 64.21
C GLU A 105 20.16 -15.54 63.70
N ILE A 106 20.01 -16.38 62.67
CA ILE A 106 21.11 -16.87 61.86
C ILE A 106 21.06 -16.13 60.53
N ALA A 107 22.09 -15.33 60.28
CA ALA A 107 22.28 -14.60 59.04
C ALA A 107 23.16 -15.43 58.09
N ILE A 108 22.59 -15.77 56.94
CA ILE A 108 23.17 -16.68 55.95
C ILE A 108 23.33 -15.90 54.63
N PRO A 109 24.50 -15.30 54.38
CA PRO A 109 24.78 -14.61 53.12
C PRO A 109 24.99 -15.60 51.98
N ILE A 110 24.37 -15.32 50.84
CA ILE A 110 24.48 -16.09 49.60
C ILE A 110 24.82 -15.11 48.47
N SER A 111 26.13 -14.93 48.24
CA SER A 111 26.63 -14.02 47.21
C SER A 111 26.40 -14.55 45.78
N ASN A 112 26.53 -15.86 45.58
CA ASN A 112 26.44 -16.49 44.26
C ASN A 112 25.11 -17.23 44.04
N MET A 113 24.14 -16.53 43.46
CA MET A 113 22.85 -17.09 43.04
C MET A 113 22.82 -17.43 41.54
N LEU A 114 23.96 -17.43 40.84
CA LEU A 114 24.08 -17.74 39.40
C LEU A 114 25.07 -18.89 39.16
N THR A 115 24.80 -20.03 39.77
CA THR A 115 25.55 -21.28 39.55
C THR A 115 25.06 -22.00 38.30
N GLU A 116 25.92 -22.78 37.64
CA GLU A 116 25.53 -23.59 36.46
C GLU A 116 24.41 -24.59 36.80
N GLU A 117 24.46 -25.20 37.98
CA GLU A 117 23.51 -26.21 38.42
C GLU A 117 22.11 -25.62 38.66
N LEU A 118 22.04 -24.44 39.28
CA LEU A 118 20.77 -23.73 39.46
C LEU A 118 20.19 -23.23 38.13
N VAL A 119 21.02 -22.73 37.21
CA VAL A 119 20.58 -22.36 35.85
C VAL A 119 20.02 -23.58 35.12
N ALA A 120 20.69 -24.72 35.21
CA ALA A 120 20.23 -25.99 34.65
C ALA A 120 18.93 -26.49 35.30
N LEU A 121 18.75 -26.31 36.61
CA LEU A 121 17.50 -26.66 37.30
C LEU A 121 16.33 -25.77 36.83
N MET A 122 16.60 -24.47 36.69
CA MET A 122 15.63 -23.49 36.23
C MET A 122 15.21 -23.77 34.79
N ASN A 123 16.14 -24.03 33.87
CA ASN A 123 15.86 -24.43 32.48
C ASN A 123 14.72 -23.62 31.81
N GLY A 124 14.72 -22.30 31.99
CA GLY A 124 13.68 -21.40 31.44
C GLY A 124 12.33 -21.41 32.15
N LYS A 125 12.17 -22.15 33.26
CA LYS A 125 10.96 -22.12 34.11
C LYS A 125 10.83 -20.76 34.80
N GLU A 126 9.59 -20.35 35.05
CA GLU A 126 9.30 -19.16 35.87
C GLU A 126 9.80 -19.32 37.31
N SER A 127 9.64 -20.53 37.87
CA SER A 127 10.07 -20.85 39.23
C SER A 127 10.36 -22.33 39.44
N THR A 128 11.09 -22.64 40.51
CA THR A 128 11.30 -24.00 41.03
C THR A 128 11.37 -23.99 42.56
N SER A 129 11.18 -25.16 43.17
CA SER A 129 11.26 -25.36 44.62
C SER A 129 12.57 -26.05 44.98
N ILE A 130 13.20 -25.62 46.07
CA ILE A 130 14.46 -26.17 46.58
C ILE A 130 14.44 -26.27 48.11
N ALA A 131 15.08 -27.28 48.68
CA ALA A 131 15.27 -27.41 50.12
C ALA A 131 16.64 -26.83 50.53
N GLY A 132 16.72 -26.28 51.73
CA GLY A 132 17.96 -25.80 52.34
C GLY A 132 18.29 -26.56 53.62
N GLU A 133 19.58 -26.74 53.88
CA GLU A 133 20.09 -27.40 55.09
C GLU A 133 21.18 -26.53 55.74
N LEU A 134 20.98 -26.22 57.01
CA LEU A 134 21.98 -25.58 57.87
C LEU A 134 22.65 -26.64 58.74
N CYS A 135 23.97 -26.75 58.61
CA CYS A 135 24.80 -27.64 59.40
C CYS A 135 25.74 -26.82 60.28
N GLY A 136 25.79 -27.16 61.57
CA GLY A 136 26.72 -26.61 62.55
C GLY A 136 27.71 -27.66 63.02
N PHE A 137 29.00 -27.37 62.85
CA PHE A 137 30.09 -28.27 63.24
C PHE A 137 30.84 -27.76 64.46
N ASP A 138 31.13 -28.66 65.40
CA ASP A 138 31.93 -28.33 66.57
C ASP A 138 33.44 -28.22 66.25
N GLY A 139 34.26 -27.89 67.25
CA GLY A 139 35.72 -27.76 67.08
C GLY A 139 36.45 -29.06 66.72
N THR A 140 35.77 -30.21 66.73
CA THR A 140 36.30 -31.50 66.27
C THR A 140 35.91 -31.82 64.83
N GLY A 141 35.03 -31.00 64.23
CA GLY A 141 34.45 -31.23 62.92
C GLY A 141 33.22 -32.15 62.94
N ALA A 142 32.69 -32.50 64.12
CA ALA A 142 31.47 -33.29 64.22
C ALA A 142 30.24 -32.41 63.94
N LEU A 143 29.29 -32.95 63.17
CA LEU A 143 27.98 -32.31 62.98
C LEU A 143 27.19 -32.38 64.28
N VAL A 144 26.97 -31.24 64.92
CA VAL A 144 26.29 -31.14 66.23
C VAL A 144 24.96 -30.38 66.17
N PHE A 145 24.68 -29.72 65.04
CA PHE A 145 23.41 -29.06 64.78
C PHE A 145 23.03 -29.23 63.32
N ILE A 146 21.75 -29.52 63.06
CA ILE A 146 21.21 -29.60 61.72
C ILE A 146 19.78 -29.04 61.70
N LEU A 147 19.49 -28.19 60.71
CA LEU A 147 18.16 -27.67 60.46
C LEU A 147 17.89 -27.64 58.96
N GLN A 148 16.92 -28.43 58.52
CA GLN A 148 16.45 -28.50 57.15
C GLN A 148 15.16 -27.70 57.01
N VAL A 149 15.03 -26.93 55.95
CA VAL A 149 13.80 -26.19 55.61
C VAL A 149 13.46 -26.46 54.16
N LYS A 150 12.20 -26.85 53.90
CA LYS A 150 11.72 -27.19 52.56
C LYS A 150 11.05 -26.01 51.88
N ASP A 151 10.86 -26.17 50.57
CA ASP A 151 9.98 -25.36 49.74
C ASP A 151 10.38 -23.89 49.54
N PHE A 152 11.68 -23.57 49.62
CA PHE A 152 12.15 -22.28 49.13
C PHE A 152 11.87 -22.17 47.64
N THR A 153 11.29 -21.05 47.22
CA THR A 153 11.03 -20.81 45.81
C THR A 153 12.20 -20.05 45.19
N VAL A 154 12.73 -20.50 44.06
CA VAL A 154 13.65 -19.71 43.22
C VAL A 154 12.91 -19.28 41.98
N ARG A 155 12.90 -17.97 41.67
CA ARG A 155 12.30 -17.41 40.46
C ARG A 155 13.35 -17.10 39.40
N GLY A 156 12.94 -17.28 38.14
CA GLY A 156 13.72 -16.89 36.98
C GLY A 156 13.84 -15.37 36.88
N ARG A 157 14.95 -14.92 36.30
CA ARG A 157 15.21 -13.50 36.07
C ARG A 157 14.90 -13.15 34.62
N ILE A 158 13.95 -12.24 34.41
CA ILE A 158 13.54 -11.79 33.07
C ILE A 158 14.70 -11.10 32.35
N SER A 159 15.52 -10.33 33.06
CA SER A 159 16.62 -9.59 32.43
C SER A 159 17.80 -10.46 31.95
N ASP A 160 17.84 -11.75 32.32
CA ASP A 160 18.81 -12.71 31.79
C ASP A 160 18.20 -13.59 30.69
N THR A 161 16.94 -13.35 30.32
CA THR A 161 16.37 -13.87 29.08
C THR A 161 16.95 -13.04 27.92
N GLY A 162 17.30 -13.70 26.82
CA GLY A 162 17.97 -13.06 25.69
C GLY A 162 17.24 -11.81 25.16
N THR A 163 17.89 -11.07 24.28
CA THR A 163 17.28 -9.89 23.65
C THR A 163 15.88 -10.21 23.12
N PRO A 164 14.84 -9.43 23.47
CA PRO A 164 13.50 -9.64 22.93
C PRO A 164 13.56 -9.74 21.42
N THR A 165 12.87 -10.73 20.84
CA THR A 165 12.77 -10.83 19.38
C THR A 165 12.06 -9.59 18.87
N GLU A 166 12.74 -8.80 18.05
CA GLU A 166 12.09 -7.69 17.34
C GLU A 166 11.05 -8.29 16.38
N LEU A 167 9.81 -7.81 16.49
CA LEU A 167 8.79 -8.12 15.50
C LEU A 167 9.20 -7.47 14.17
N PRO A 168 9.04 -8.14 13.02
CA PRO A 168 9.26 -7.53 11.72
C PRO A 168 8.38 -6.28 11.62
N VAL A 169 8.97 -5.14 11.27
CA VAL A 169 8.19 -3.96 10.91
C VAL A 169 7.20 -4.35 9.82
N GLU A 170 5.90 -4.10 10.05
CA GLU A 170 4.87 -4.30 9.04
C GLU A 170 5.11 -3.30 7.92
N TYR A 171 5.88 -3.71 6.91
CA TYR A 171 5.94 -2.97 5.66
C TYR A 171 4.55 -2.97 5.04
N LEU A 172 4.15 -1.83 4.48
CA LEU A 172 2.98 -1.77 3.62
C LEU A 172 3.10 -2.88 2.57
N THR A 173 2.05 -3.69 2.46
CA THR A 173 1.98 -4.73 1.44
C THR A 173 2.09 -4.11 0.05
N ALA A 174 2.53 -4.89 -0.94
CA ALA A 174 2.58 -4.42 -2.32
C ALA A 174 1.22 -3.92 -2.84
N ALA A 175 0.11 -4.37 -2.26
CA ALA A 175 -1.23 -3.88 -2.55
C ALA A 175 -1.48 -2.48 -1.95
N GLN A 176 -1.09 -2.28 -0.69
CA GLN A 176 -1.20 -0.97 -0.03
C GLN A 176 -0.27 0.08 -0.66
N VAL A 177 0.97 -0.30 -1.02
CA VAL A 177 1.87 0.61 -1.76
C VAL A 177 1.28 0.96 -3.12
N ARG A 178 0.73 -0.02 -3.85
CA ARG A 178 0.05 0.24 -5.13
C ARG A 178 -1.19 1.13 -4.96
N ALA A 179 -1.96 0.96 -3.89
CA ALA A 179 -3.10 1.83 -3.59
C ALA A 179 -2.66 3.29 -3.34
N LEU A 180 -1.55 3.49 -2.61
CA LEU A 180 -1.00 4.84 -2.39
C LEU A 180 -0.48 5.47 -3.68
N VAL A 181 0.24 4.72 -4.52
CA VAL A 181 0.72 5.21 -5.83
C VAL A 181 -0.46 5.53 -6.76
N ASN A 182 -1.49 4.68 -6.79
CA ASN A 182 -2.70 4.90 -7.60
C ASN A 182 -3.56 6.06 -7.09
N GLY A 183 -3.45 6.41 -5.81
CA GLY A 183 -4.10 7.58 -5.22
C GLY A 183 -3.59 8.93 -5.78
N GLY A 184 -2.51 8.91 -6.55
CA GLY A 184 -1.96 10.08 -7.23
C GLY A 184 -1.19 11.02 -6.30
N PHE A 185 -0.51 11.99 -6.91
CA PHE A 185 0.30 12.97 -6.22
C PHE A 185 -0.08 14.39 -6.63
N ASP A 186 -0.19 15.28 -5.64
CA ASP A 186 -0.12 16.72 -5.88
C ASP A 186 1.34 17.10 -6.12
N VAL A 187 1.59 18.00 -7.08
CA VAL A 187 2.95 18.49 -7.41
C VAL A 187 2.98 20.01 -7.42
N VAL A 188 4.01 20.58 -6.81
CA VAL A 188 4.31 22.03 -6.87
C VAL A 188 5.74 22.26 -7.36
N PHE A 189 5.96 23.43 -7.95
CA PHE A 189 7.18 23.79 -8.68
C PHE A 189 7.82 25.04 -8.09
N ALA A 190 9.14 25.15 -8.21
CA ALA A 190 9.91 26.33 -7.84
C ALA A 190 11.16 26.53 -8.70
N GLN A 191 11.60 27.78 -8.81
CA GLN A 191 12.82 28.16 -9.55
C GLN A 191 14.11 27.89 -8.74
N THR A 192 14.02 27.92 -7.41
CA THR A 192 15.16 27.70 -6.50
C THR A 192 14.81 26.65 -5.45
N ALA A 193 15.82 26.09 -4.78
CA ALA A 193 15.64 25.14 -3.66
C ALA A 193 15.19 25.87 -2.39
N SER A 194 14.05 26.57 -2.44
CA SER A 194 13.54 27.38 -1.35
C SER A 194 12.74 26.56 -0.33
N THR A 195 12.96 26.87 0.95
CA THR A 195 12.15 26.35 2.05
C THR A 195 10.92 27.22 2.35
N THR A 196 10.79 28.38 1.70
CA THR A 196 9.68 29.31 1.90
C THR A 196 8.45 28.89 1.08
N PRO A 197 7.26 28.71 1.67
CA PRO A 197 6.06 28.25 0.94
C PRO A 197 5.61 29.15 -0.22
N ALA A 198 5.86 30.46 -0.14
CA ALA A 198 5.44 31.43 -1.14
C ALA A 198 6.18 31.30 -2.49
N ASP A 199 7.32 30.62 -2.51
CA ASP A 199 8.12 30.42 -3.72
C ASP A 199 7.64 29.21 -4.55
N TRP A 200 6.67 28.46 -4.04
CA TRP A 200 6.11 27.27 -4.65
C TRP A 200 4.74 27.54 -5.28
N HIS A 201 4.53 27.04 -6.49
CA HIS A 201 3.29 27.23 -7.24
C HIS A 201 2.88 25.96 -8.00
N SER A 202 1.63 25.88 -8.43
CA SER A 202 1.04 24.65 -9.00
C SER A 202 1.19 24.52 -10.52
N THR A 203 1.62 25.58 -11.22
CA THR A 203 1.67 25.59 -12.70
C THR A 203 3.11 25.63 -13.19
N GLN A 204 3.59 24.54 -13.78
CA GLN A 204 4.97 24.47 -14.25
C GLN A 204 5.32 25.56 -15.28
N THR A 205 6.48 26.18 -15.11
CA THR A 205 7.08 27.15 -16.04
C THR A 205 8.45 26.68 -16.51
N THR A 206 8.97 27.30 -17.57
CA THR A 206 10.31 27.00 -18.11
C THR A 206 11.45 27.41 -17.17
N ALA A 207 11.17 28.30 -16.21
CA ALA A 207 12.13 28.77 -15.21
C ALA A 207 12.26 27.80 -14.02
N ASP A 208 11.31 26.89 -13.81
CA ASP A 208 11.33 25.99 -12.67
C ASP A 208 12.47 24.97 -12.77
N ARG A 209 13.07 24.69 -11.62
CA ARG A 209 14.22 23.78 -11.47
C ARG A 209 14.02 22.77 -10.36
N TYR A 210 12.96 22.90 -9.57
CA TYR A 210 12.67 22.04 -8.44
C TYR A 210 11.18 21.68 -8.36
N ILE A 211 10.89 20.48 -7.83
CA ILE A 211 9.55 20.01 -7.50
C ILE A 211 9.47 19.52 -6.06
N LYS A 212 8.25 19.55 -5.54
CA LYS A 212 7.82 18.78 -4.36
C LYS A 212 6.54 18.07 -4.70
N PHE A 213 6.31 16.91 -4.08
CA PHE A 213 5.08 16.16 -4.24
C PHE A 213 4.55 15.63 -2.91
N ARG A 214 3.26 15.34 -2.84
CA ARG A 214 2.60 14.69 -1.70
C ARG A 214 1.43 13.85 -2.20
N LEU A 215 0.89 12.96 -1.37
CA LEU A 215 -0.29 12.17 -1.72
C LEU A 215 -1.50 13.09 -1.99
N ALA A 216 -2.15 12.93 -3.13
CA ALA A 216 -3.28 13.79 -3.51
C ALA A 216 -4.54 13.57 -2.63
N GLY A 217 -4.69 12.36 -2.09
CA GLY A 217 -5.81 12.00 -1.20
C GLY A 217 -5.78 12.66 0.18
N ASP A 218 -4.72 13.39 0.53
CA ASP A 218 -4.59 14.08 1.82
C ASP A 218 -3.98 15.48 1.64
N ALA A 219 -4.84 16.50 1.60
CA ALA A 219 -4.43 17.90 1.49
C ALA A 219 -3.64 18.42 2.71
N SER A 220 -3.61 17.67 3.82
CA SER A 220 -2.81 17.98 5.01
C SER A 220 -1.47 17.23 5.04
N ALA A 221 -1.23 16.32 4.09
CA ALA A 221 0.02 15.58 4.01
C ALA A 221 1.21 16.54 3.83
N ALA A 222 2.31 16.18 4.49
CA ALA A 222 3.57 16.86 4.35
C ALA A 222 4.09 16.73 2.90
N TRP A 223 4.69 17.82 2.40
CA TRP A 223 5.40 17.78 1.14
C TRP A 223 6.67 16.94 1.25
N SER A 224 7.04 16.28 0.16
CA SER A 224 8.34 15.62 0.01
C SER A 224 9.50 16.60 0.26
N ASP A 225 10.70 16.05 0.39
CA ASP A 225 11.92 16.81 0.20
C ASP A 225 11.97 17.42 -1.21
N ILE A 226 12.79 18.47 -1.35
CA ILE A 226 12.99 19.18 -2.61
C ILE A 226 13.68 18.25 -3.61
N VAL A 227 13.08 18.05 -4.78
CA VAL A 227 13.66 17.26 -5.86
C VAL A 227 14.06 18.19 -7.00
N ALA A 228 15.31 18.11 -7.45
CA ALA A 228 15.77 18.87 -8.61
C ALA A 228 15.24 18.26 -9.92
N LEU A 229 14.72 19.10 -10.81
CA LEU A 229 14.33 18.72 -12.17
C LEU A 229 15.59 18.55 -13.03
N VAL A 230 15.69 17.41 -13.71
CA VAL A 230 16.67 17.24 -14.79
C VAL A 230 16.15 17.95 -16.03
N VAL A 231 16.72 19.11 -16.35
CA VAL A 231 16.34 19.88 -17.52
C VAL A 231 17.19 19.40 -18.70
N GLY A 232 16.57 18.65 -19.61
CA GLY A 232 17.20 18.28 -20.88
C GLY A 232 17.29 19.48 -21.85
N PRO A 233 18.18 19.43 -22.85
CA PRO A 233 18.13 20.36 -23.96
C PRO A 233 16.77 20.26 -24.65
N ASN A 234 16.21 21.39 -25.10
CA ASN A 234 15.06 21.33 -26.00
C ASN A 234 15.43 20.50 -27.24
N GLY A 235 14.49 19.67 -27.70
CA GLY A 235 14.61 19.03 -29.00
C GLY A 235 14.79 20.09 -30.10
N ALA A 236 15.58 19.79 -31.12
CA ALA A 236 15.68 20.65 -32.29
C ALA A 236 14.30 20.81 -32.93
N ASN A 237 14.00 22.01 -33.46
CA ASN A 237 12.79 22.23 -34.23
C ASN A 237 12.70 21.22 -35.39
N GLY A 238 11.50 20.70 -35.65
CA GLY A 238 11.27 19.86 -36.83
C GLY A 238 11.51 20.63 -38.12
N VAL A 239 11.91 19.93 -39.18
CA VAL A 239 12.01 20.50 -40.53
C VAL A 239 10.66 20.33 -41.22
N SER A 240 10.04 21.43 -41.65
CA SER A 240 8.83 21.38 -42.47
C SER A 240 9.16 20.79 -43.85
N PRO A 241 8.37 19.83 -44.39
CA PRO A 241 8.56 19.34 -45.74
C PRO A 241 8.47 20.46 -46.78
N TYR A 242 9.20 20.35 -47.89
CA TYR A 242 9.19 21.31 -48.99
C TYR A 242 9.21 20.61 -50.36
N ILE A 243 8.89 21.33 -51.44
CA ILE A 243 8.95 20.80 -52.81
C ILE A 243 10.33 21.12 -53.40
N GLY A 244 11.06 20.09 -53.82
CA GLY A 244 12.37 20.23 -54.44
C GLY A 244 12.31 20.71 -55.89
N ALA A 245 13.45 21.15 -56.43
CA ALA A 245 13.55 21.66 -57.81
C ALA A 245 13.21 20.62 -58.90
N ASN A 246 13.22 19.34 -58.56
CA ASN A 246 12.77 18.24 -59.42
C ASN A 246 11.26 17.96 -59.33
N GLY A 247 10.52 18.73 -58.54
CA GLY A 247 9.08 18.57 -58.35
C GLY A 247 8.69 17.43 -57.41
N HIS A 248 9.60 16.91 -56.58
CA HIS A 248 9.30 15.91 -55.56
C HIS A 248 9.13 16.51 -54.16
N TRP A 249 8.48 15.78 -53.25
CA TRP A 249 8.47 16.10 -51.82
C TRP A 249 9.83 15.83 -51.17
N PHE A 250 10.32 16.77 -50.38
CA PHE A 250 11.53 16.65 -49.56
C PHE A 250 11.18 16.72 -48.07
N ASP A 251 11.87 15.91 -47.26
CA ASP A 251 11.83 15.99 -45.80
C ASP A 251 13.24 16.24 -45.22
N LYS A 252 13.42 16.01 -43.92
CA LYS A 252 14.72 16.18 -43.24
C LYS A 252 15.84 15.28 -43.78
N ASP A 253 15.49 14.16 -44.42
CA ASP A 253 16.42 13.16 -44.93
C ASP A 253 16.66 13.32 -46.45
N GLY A 254 15.95 14.26 -47.10
CA GLY A 254 16.16 14.66 -48.48
C GLY A 254 14.97 14.36 -49.38
N ASP A 255 15.25 14.07 -50.66
CA ASP A 255 14.22 13.74 -51.65
C ASP A 255 13.53 12.43 -51.27
N THR A 256 12.20 12.46 -51.13
CA THR A 256 11.41 11.27 -50.82
C THR A 256 11.17 10.37 -52.04
N GLY A 257 11.47 10.85 -53.24
CA GLY A 257 11.14 10.18 -54.50
C GLY A 257 9.65 10.22 -54.86
N VAL A 258 8.83 10.91 -54.06
CA VAL A 258 7.40 11.09 -54.29
C VAL A 258 7.19 12.37 -55.09
N PRO A 259 6.70 12.30 -56.33
CA PRO A 259 6.34 13.49 -57.09
C PRO A 259 5.30 14.32 -56.32
N ALA A 260 5.55 15.63 -56.21
CA ALA A 260 4.58 16.62 -55.76
C ALA A 260 3.62 16.97 -56.91
N GLU A 261 3.03 15.93 -57.51
CA GLU A 261 2.05 16.04 -58.58
C GLU A 261 0.67 15.63 -58.05
N ILE A 262 -0.37 16.36 -58.46
CA ILE A 262 -1.76 15.90 -58.30
C ILE A 262 -2.33 15.56 -59.67
N SER A 263 -2.76 14.30 -59.81
CA SER A 263 -3.67 13.84 -60.87
C SER A 263 -5.08 13.67 -60.28
N GLY A 264 -5.72 14.77 -59.88
CA GLY A 264 -7.03 14.78 -59.21
C GLY A 264 -7.96 15.88 -59.73
N SER A 265 -9.28 15.67 -59.58
CA SER A 265 -10.29 16.69 -59.91
C SER A 265 -10.11 17.91 -59.01
N TYR A 266 -10.40 19.10 -59.53
CA TYR A 266 -10.31 20.36 -58.79
C TYR A 266 -11.56 21.22 -58.95
N VAL A 267 -11.75 22.15 -58.00
CA VAL A 267 -12.70 23.26 -58.09
C VAL A 267 -11.92 24.57 -58.12
N GLU A 268 -12.23 25.43 -59.09
CA GLU A 268 -11.71 26.80 -59.15
C GLU A 268 -12.61 27.75 -58.35
N PHE A 269 -11.99 28.68 -57.63
CA PHE A 269 -12.68 29.73 -56.93
C PHE A 269 -11.89 31.04 -56.97
N SER A 270 -12.61 32.14 -57.08
CA SER A 270 -12.04 33.49 -57.23
C SER A 270 -12.60 34.49 -56.23
N SER A 271 -13.29 34.01 -55.19
CA SER A 271 -13.79 34.81 -54.09
C SER A 271 -13.92 34.01 -52.79
N VAL A 272 -13.82 34.71 -51.67
CA VAL A 272 -14.04 34.21 -50.30
C VAL A 272 -15.01 35.13 -49.56
N ASP A 273 -15.64 34.64 -48.49
CA ASP A 273 -16.51 35.46 -47.65
C ASP A 273 -15.72 36.46 -46.78
N ALA A 274 -16.43 37.30 -46.03
CA ALA A 274 -15.84 38.33 -45.17
C ALA A 274 -14.97 37.78 -44.03
N SER A 275 -15.09 36.48 -43.73
CA SER A 275 -14.28 35.77 -42.73
C SER A 275 -13.09 35.02 -43.36
N GLY A 276 -12.89 35.16 -44.68
CA GLY A 276 -11.81 34.49 -45.40
C GLY A 276 -12.10 33.02 -45.72
N ASN A 277 -13.38 32.62 -45.82
CA ASN A 277 -13.73 31.25 -46.15
C ASN A 277 -14.26 31.10 -47.56
N PHE A 278 -13.84 30.03 -48.25
CA PHE A 278 -14.48 29.53 -49.45
C PHE A 278 -15.36 28.34 -49.10
N THR A 279 -16.64 28.37 -49.45
CA THR A 279 -17.57 27.24 -49.24
C THR A 279 -18.05 26.68 -50.56
N PHE A 280 -17.90 25.36 -50.72
CA PHE A 280 -18.40 24.63 -51.87
C PHE A 280 -19.47 23.63 -51.43
N ALA A 281 -20.59 23.61 -52.15
CA ALA A 281 -21.76 22.78 -51.85
C ALA A 281 -21.86 21.56 -52.77
N GLY A 282 -22.52 20.50 -52.29
CA GLY A 282 -22.83 19.34 -53.11
C GLY A 282 -21.75 18.25 -53.10
N THR A 283 -20.86 18.25 -52.11
CA THR A 283 -19.80 17.25 -51.99
C THR A 283 -19.53 16.84 -50.54
N THR A 284 -19.13 15.58 -50.37
CA THR A 284 -18.58 15.00 -49.13
C THR A 284 -17.09 14.67 -49.27
N THR A 285 -16.49 14.99 -50.42
CA THR A 285 -15.08 14.71 -50.69
C THR A 285 -14.21 15.72 -49.95
N VAL A 286 -13.26 15.22 -49.16
CA VAL A 286 -12.32 16.07 -48.43
C VAL A 286 -11.24 16.54 -49.38
N PRO A 287 -10.99 17.85 -49.49
CA PRO A 287 -9.90 18.36 -50.30
C PRO A 287 -8.56 17.95 -49.71
N THR A 288 -7.59 17.71 -50.58
CA THR A 288 -6.25 17.26 -50.19
C THR A 288 -5.20 18.35 -50.35
N ALA A 289 -5.43 19.32 -51.23
CA ALA A 289 -4.48 20.41 -51.45
C ALA A 289 -5.12 21.68 -52.00
N VAL A 290 -4.41 22.79 -51.83
CA VAL A 290 -4.75 24.13 -52.34
C VAL A 290 -3.61 24.60 -53.25
N LEU A 291 -3.95 25.04 -54.46
CA LEU A 291 -3.05 25.80 -55.34
C LEU A 291 -3.49 27.25 -55.34
N THR A 292 -2.58 28.13 -54.93
CA THR A 292 -2.84 29.57 -54.88
C THR A 292 -2.59 30.23 -56.24
N ASP A 293 -3.09 31.46 -56.42
CA ASP A 293 -2.87 32.26 -57.64
C ASP A 293 -1.37 32.57 -57.88
N ALA A 294 -0.55 32.55 -56.83
CA ALA A 294 0.91 32.66 -56.92
C ALA A 294 1.57 31.41 -57.54
N GLY A 295 0.79 30.35 -57.80
CA GLY A 295 1.28 29.07 -58.31
C GLY A 295 1.88 28.17 -57.22
N HIS A 296 1.74 28.53 -55.94
CA HIS A 296 2.22 27.71 -54.83
C HIS A 296 1.19 26.67 -54.44
N PHE A 297 1.70 25.47 -54.14
CA PHE A 297 0.90 24.30 -53.84
C PHE A 297 1.10 23.87 -52.39
N TYR A 298 0.01 23.81 -51.63
CA TYR A 298 0.00 23.50 -50.21
C TYR A 298 -0.90 22.30 -49.91
N PRO A 299 -0.49 21.37 -49.03
CA PRO A 299 -1.40 20.37 -48.51
C PRO A 299 -2.48 21.07 -47.67
N VAL A 300 -3.67 20.49 -47.60
CA VAL A 300 -4.71 21.04 -46.72
C VAL A 300 -4.25 21.01 -45.27
N GLU A 301 -4.23 22.18 -44.65
CA GLU A 301 -3.86 22.35 -43.26
C GLU A 301 -4.87 21.76 -42.28
N LYS A 302 -4.37 21.17 -41.21
CA LYS A 302 -5.18 20.71 -40.09
C LYS A 302 -5.97 21.88 -39.50
N GLY A 303 -7.31 21.76 -39.52
CA GLY A 303 -8.21 22.79 -38.99
C GLY A 303 -8.57 23.91 -39.98
N SER A 304 -7.95 23.94 -41.15
CA SER A 304 -8.33 24.89 -42.22
C SER A 304 -9.56 24.46 -43.00
N VAL A 305 -10.02 23.22 -42.84
CA VAL A 305 -11.21 22.68 -43.53
C VAL A 305 -12.25 22.24 -42.52
N LEU A 306 -13.47 22.72 -42.71
CA LEU A 306 -14.66 22.29 -42.01
C LEU A 306 -15.55 21.50 -42.99
N VAL A 307 -15.91 20.28 -42.62
CA VAL A 307 -16.89 19.48 -43.37
C VAL A 307 -18.22 19.53 -42.60
N ASN A 308 -19.22 20.19 -43.17
CA ASN A 308 -20.56 20.21 -42.61
C ASN A 308 -21.42 19.16 -43.32
N LEU A 309 -21.55 18.01 -42.66
CA LEU A 309 -22.28 16.85 -43.16
C LEU A 309 -23.79 17.12 -43.30
N ASN A 310 -24.37 17.95 -42.43
CA ASN A 310 -25.81 18.25 -42.42
C ASN A 310 -26.21 19.18 -43.57
N ALA A 311 -25.32 20.11 -43.93
CA ALA A 311 -25.53 21.05 -45.03
C ALA A 311 -24.91 20.58 -46.36
N ASN A 312 -24.22 19.43 -46.37
CA ASN A 312 -23.47 18.91 -47.52
C ASN A 312 -22.51 19.95 -48.14
N THR A 313 -21.75 20.62 -47.26
CA THR A 313 -20.81 21.69 -47.64
C THR A 313 -19.42 21.42 -47.07
N VAL A 314 -18.40 21.84 -47.82
CA VAL A 314 -17.02 21.90 -47.37
C VAL A 314 -16.60 23.36 -47.38
N THR A 315 -16.06 23.83 -46.25
CA THR A 315 -15.58 25.19 -46.07
C THR A 315 -14.08 25.17 -45.84
N LEU A 316 -13.34 25.89 -46.69
CA LEU A 316 -11.90 26.12 -46.56
C LEU A 316 -11.66 27.53 -46.02
N ASN A 317 -10.94 27.65 -44.90
CA ASN A 317 -10.36 28.89 -44.44
C ASN A 317 -9.04 29.14 -45.18
N VAL A 318 -8.95 30.25 -45.92
CA VAL A 318 -7.77 30.54 -46.76
C VAL A 318 -6.65 31.26 -46.01
N ALA A 319 -6.90 31.74 -44.78
CA ALA A 319 -5.97 32.58 -44.03
C ALA A 319 -4.55 31.97 -43.85
N PRO A 320 -4.40 30.67 -43.56
CA PRO A 320 -3.07 30.09 -43.40
C PRO A 320 -2.23 30.13 -44.68
N TYR A 321 -2.85 29.85 -45.83
CA TYR A 321 -2.17 29.85 -47.13
C TYR A 321 -1.80 31.25 -47.60
N LEU A 322 -2.62 32.26 -47.26
CA LEU A 322 -2.26 33.67 -47.48
C LEU A 322 -1.02 34.06 -46.68
N ALA A 323 -0.90 33.58 -45.44
CA ALA A 323 0.28 33.81 -44.62
C ALA A 323 1.53 33.16 -45.22
N TYR A 324 1.41 31.98 -45.84
CA TYR A 324 2.52 31.32 -46.54
C TYR A 324 2.97 32.07 -47.79
N ASP A 325 2.02 32.59 -48.56
CA ASP A 325 2.32 33.41 -49.74
C ASP A 325 2.77 34.84 -49.38
N GLY A 326 2.74 35.22 -48.10
CA GLY A 326 3.01 36.60 -47.67
C GLY A 326 1.97 37.60 -48.19
N ALA A 327 0.77 37.13 -48.52
CA ALA A 327 -0.31 37.93 -49.09
C ALA A 327 -1.22 38.51 -47.98
N ALA A 328 -1.52 39.81 -48.05
CA ALA A 328 -2.38 40.48 -47.06
C ALA A 328 -3.89 40.19 -47.24
N SER A 329 -4.31 39.74 -48.41
CA SER A 329 -5.72 39.47 -48.74
C SER A 329 -5.84 38.47 -49.89
N PHE A 330 -6.96 37.73 -49.93
CA PHE A 330 -7.28 36.84 -51.05
C PHE A 330 -7.43 37.61 -52.36
N SER A 331 -6.78 37.12 -53.42
CA SER A 331 -6.91 37.65 -54.78
C SER A 331 -6.59 36.58 -55.81
N GLY A 332 -7.06 36.77 -57.04
CA GLY A 332 -6.82 35.86 -58.15
C GLY A 332 -7.72 34.62 -58.13
N THR A 333 -7.32 33.60 -58.91
CA THR A 333 -8.07 32.34 -59.02
C THR A 333 -7.27 31.21 -58.38
N TRP A 334 -7.84 30.60 -57.35
CA TRP A 334 -7.24 29.49 -56.63
C TRP A 334 -7.92 28.18 -57.03
N ARG A 335 -7.21 27.07 -56.84
CA ARG A 335 -7.74 25.72 -57.07
C ARG A 335 -7.71 24.89 -55.80
N LEU A 336 -8.84 24.27 -55.49
CA LEU A 336 -8.97 23.28 -54.44
C LEU A 336 -8.98 21.88 -55.07
N TYR A 337 -7.98 21.07 -54.75
CA TYR A 337 -7.79 19.73 -55.30
C TYR A 337 -8.34 18.64 -54.40
N PHE A 338 -8.85 17.59 -55.03
CA PHE A 338 -9.38 16.38 -54.37
C PHE A 338 -8.59 15.14 -54.83
N ALA A 339 -8.47 14.13 -53.98
CA ALA A 339 -7.75 12.90 -54.32
C ALA A 339 -8.45 12.14 -55.46
N ALA A 340 -7.70 11.60 -56.43
CA ALA A 340 -8.29 10.73 -57.46
C ALA A 340 -8.71 9.37 -56.87
N GLY A 341 -9.89 8.89 -57.28
CA GLY A 341 -10.42 7.59 -56.85
C GLY A 341 -11.21 7.61 -55.54
N SER A 342 -11.45 8.79 -54.93
CA SER A 342 -12.41 8.91 -53.83
C SER A 342 -13.84 8.72 -54.35
N GLY A 343 -14.28 7.47 -54.42
CA GLY A 343 -15.67 7.12 -54.65
C GLY A 343 -16.58 7.90 -53.70
N LYS A 344 -17.68 8.41 -54.25
CA LYS A 344 -18.73 9.15 -53.56
C LYS A 344 -19.18 8.37 -52.32
N VAL A 345 -18.87 8.84 -51.11
CA VAL A 345 -19.50 8.30 -49.90
C VAL A 345 -20.87 8.97 -49.80
N ASP A 346 -21.88 8.34 -50.40
CA ASP A 346 -23.29 8.72 -50.24
C ASP A 346 -23.75 8.32 -48.83
N PHE A 347 -23.70 9.26 -47.88
CA PHE A 347 -24.29 9.08 -46.54
C PHE A 347 -25.83 9.09 -46.55
N ASN A 348 -26.45 9.46 -47.67
CA ASN A 348 -27.90 9.47 -47.86
C ASN A 348 -28.56 8.08 -47.98
N ALA A 349 -27.79 6.99 -47.89
CA ALA A 349 -28.33 5.63 -47.89
C ALA A 349 -28.55 5.04 -46.48
N LEU A 350 -28.28 5.79 -45.40
CA LEU A 350 -28.62 5.34 -44.04
C LEU A 350 -30.00 5.90 -43.65
N PRO A 351 -31.10 5.12 -43.75
CA PRO A 351 -32.40 5.60 -43.32
C PRO A 351 -32.36 5.87 -41.80
N TRP A 352 -32.60 7.12 -41.42
CA TRP A 352 -32.84 7.49 -40.03
C TRP A 352 -34.23 6.97 -39.66
N VAL A 353 -34.30 5.85 -38.93
CA VAL A 353 -35.57 5.28 -38.49
C VAL A 353 -35.78 5.65 -37.03
N ALA A 354 -36.60 6.67 -36.78
CA ALA A 354 -37.15 6.93 -35.45
C ALA A 354 -38.33 5.97 -35.21
N LEU A 355 -38.31 5.19 -34.13
CA LEU A 355 -39.39 4.24 -33.79
C LEU A 355 -39.88 4.49 -32.37
N ALA A 356 -41.21 4.64 -32.23
CA ALA A 356 -41.88 4.84 -30.96
C ALA A 356 -42.13 3.50 -30.22
N SER A 357 -42.21 3.61 -28.89
CA SER A 357 -42.42 2.59 -27.86
C SER A 357 -43.01 1.24 -28.29
N SER A 358 -42.33 0.16 -27.93
CA SER A 358 -42.79 -1.24 -27.83
C SER A 358 -42.97 -2.08 -29.10
N SER A 359 -41.98 -2.18 -29.99
CA SER A 359 -41.98 -3.23 -31.04
C SER A 359 -40.57 -3.70 -31.43
N ALA A 360 -40.44 -4.98 -31.74
CA ALA A 360 -39.18 -5.64 -32.11
C ALA A 360 -38.60 -5.06 -33.43
N VAL A 361 -37.31 -4.75 -33.44
CA VAL A 361 -36.61 -4.16 -34.59
C VAL A 361 -35.80 -5.24 -35.32
N THR A 362 -35.99 -5.34 -36.64
CA THR A 362 -35.26 -6.25 -37.54
C THR A 362 -34.32 -5.43 -38.43
N ILE A 363 -33.01 -5.68 -38.34
CA ILE A 363 -32.01 -4.96 -39.14
C ILE A 363 -31.85 -5.65 -40.52
N PRO A 364 -32.05 -4.95 -41.66
CA PRO A 364 -31.88 -5.55 -42.97
C PRO A 364 -30.41 -5.88 -43.26
N THR A 365 -30.16 -6.90 -44.07
CA THR A 365 -28.81 -7.30 -44.46
C THR A 365 -28.23 -6.35 -45.49
N GLY A 366 -27.02 -5.81 -45.25
CA GLY A 366 -26.21 -5.15 -46.29
C GLY A 366 -25.70 -3.71 -46.06
N GLY A 367 -25.62 -3.21 -44.82
CA GLY A 367 -25.02 -1.91 -44.50
C GLY A 367 -23.92 -1.98 -43.43
N ASN A 368 -22.89 -1.13 -43.55
CA ASN A 368 -21.70 -1.16 -42.67
C ASN A 368 -21.85 -0.35 -41.35
N ALA A 369 -22.97 0.35 -41.14
CA ALA A 369 -23.27 1.00 -39.87
C ALA A 369 -24.78 1.32 -39.76
N TYR A 370 -25.39 1.04 -38.61
CA TYR A 370 -26.76 1.44 -38.27
C TYR A 370 -26.72 2.18 -36.94
N THR A 371 -27.51 3.24 -36.79
CA THR A 371 -27.66 3.97 -35.51
C THR A 371 -29.10 3.79 -35.05
N LEU A 372 -29.29 3.26 -33.84
CA LEU A 372 -30.61 3.00 -33.25
C LEU A 372 -30.77 3.85 -31.97
N SER A 373 -31.92 4.49 -31.81
CA SER A 373 -32.37 5.03 -30.52
C SER A 373 -33.39 4.05 -29.95
N ILE A 374 -33.12 3.51 -28.77
CA ILE A 374 -33.97 2.51 -28.10
C ILE A 374 -34.49 3.05 -26.77
N GLU A 375 -35.76 2.79 -26.46
CA GLU A 375 -36.37 3.07 -25.15
C GLU A 375 -36.43 1.79 -24.29
N GLN A 376 -36.85 1.91 -23.02
CA GLN A 376 -36.84 0.81 -22.03
C GLN A 376 -37.46 -0.50 -22.55
N ASN A 377 -36.83 -1.63 -22.20
CA ASN A 377 -37.27 -3.00 -22.53
C ASN A 377 -37.42 -3.32 -24.04
N THR A 378 -36.53 -2.77 -24.87
CA THR A 378 -36.50 -3.09 -26.32
C THR A 378 -35.69 -4.35 -26.62
N THR A 379 -36.32 -5.37 -27.23
CA THR A 379 -35.65 -6.58 -27.73
C THR A 379 -35.20 -6.37 -29.18
N ILE A 380 -33.89 -6.54 -29.43
CA ILE A 380 -33.28 -6.44 -30.76
C ILE A 380 -33.10 -7.85 -31.33
N THR A 381 -33.67 -8.12 -32.52
CA THR A 381 -33.60 -9.43 -33.17
C THR A 381 -32.90 -9.30 -34.52
N PHE A 382 -31.80 -10.02 -34.71
CA PHE A 382 -31.08 -10.04 -35.98
C PHE A 382 -31.66 -11.14 -36.90
N PRO A 383 -32.05 -10.83 -38.14
CA PRO A 383 -32.59 -11.83 -39.04
C PRO A 383 -31.45 -12.64 -39.66
N THR A 384 -31.38 -13.92 -39.29
CA THR A 384 -30.58 -14.99 -39.92
C THR A 384 -29.05 -14.82 -39.87
N PRO A 385 -28.27 -15.92 -39.94
CA PRO A 385 -26.84 -15.89 -39.64
C PRO A 385 -26.10 -15.06 -40.69
N VAL A 386 -25.37 -14.05 -40.24
CA VAL A 386 -24.51 -13.25 -41.11
C VAL A 386 -23.29 -14.10 -41.48
N ASN A 387 -23.06 -14.28 -42.77
CA ASN A 387 -22.16 -15.29 -43.36
C ASN A 387 -20.66 -14.92 -43.24
N SER A 388 -20.36 -13.79 -42.62
CA SER A 388 -19.05 -13.17 -42.52
C SER A 388 -18.94 -12.42 -41.19
N SER A 389 -17.74 -12.37 -40.60
CA SER A 389 -17.51 -11.70 -39.32
C SER A 389 -17.92 -10.23 -39.44
N CYS A 390 -18.87 -9.80 -38.62
CA CYS A 390 -19.40 -8.45 -38.62
C CYS A 390 -19.09 -7.75 -37.30
N TYR A 391 -18.77 -6.47 -37.39
CA TYR A 391 -18.67 -5.57 -36.25
C TYR A 391 -19.95 -4.75 -36.16
N PHE A 392 -20.60 -4.79 -34.99
CA PHE A 392 -21.77 -3.97 -34.70
C PHE A 392 -21.39 -2.88 -33.70
N TRP A 393 -21.75 -1.64 -34.03
CA TRP A 393 -21.62 -0.50 -33.12
C TRP A 393 -23.00 -0.15 -32.58
N LEU A 394 -23.19 -0.28 -31.28
CA LEU A 394 -24.41 0.15 -30.60
C LEU A 394 -24.12 1.42 -29.81
N TYR A 395 -24.95 2.45 -30.03
CA TYR A 395 -24.93 3.70 -29.31
C TYR A 395 -26.16 3.76 -28.42
N ILE A 396 -25.98 3.80 -27.10
CA ILE A 396 -27.07 3.85 -26.14
C ILE A 396 -27.02 5.21 -25.43
N SER A 397 -28.17 5.90 -25.41
CA SER A 397 -28.40 7.12 -24.66
C SER A 397 -29.39 6.81 -23.56
N THR A 398 -28.96 6.76 -22.30
CA THR A 398 -29.87 6.55 -21.17
C THR A 398 -30.49 7.87 -20.72
N GLY A 399 -31.82 7.88 -20.62
CA GLY A 399 -32.53 8.94 -19.92
C GLY A 399 -32.30 8.81 -18.41
N SER A 400 -32.75 9.79 -17.63
CA SER A 400 -32.46 9.91 -16.19
C SER A 400 -33.16 8.89 -15.27
N GLY A 401 -33.26 7.61 -15.65
CA GLY A 401 -33.87 6.55 -14.87
C GLY A 401 -33.05 5.25 -14.89
N GLU A 402 -33.30 4.35 -13.94
CA GLU A 402 -32.68 3.01 -13.90
C GLU A 402 -33.09 2.21 -15.15
N ASP A 403 -32.24 2.25 -16.18
CA ASP A 403 -32.47 1.59 -17.45
C ASP A 403 -31.73 0.24 -17.46
N SER A 404 -32.47 -0.87 -17.62
CA SER A 404 -31.89 -2.20 -17.81
C SER A 404 -32.03 -2.65 -19.26
N VAL A 405 -30.91 -3.04 -19.88
CA VAL A 405 -30.87 -3.63 -21.23
C VAL A 405 -30.73 -5.15 -21.06
N SER A 406 -31.70 -5.93 -21.54
CA SER A 406 -31.61 -7.39 -21.56
C SER A 406 -31.08 -7.87 -22.91
N LEU A 407 -29.98 -8.63 -22.88
CA LEU A 407 -29.40 -9.29 -24.07
C LEU A 407 -29.96 -10.73 -24.20
N PRO A 408 -29.89 -11.34 -25.40
CA PRO A 408 -30.31 -12.73 -25.59
C PRO A 408 -29.57 -13.67 -24.63
N ASN A 409 -30.23 -14.75 -24.20
CA ASN A 409 -29.85 -15.68 -23.11
C ASN A 409 -28.43 -16.31 -23.17
N ASN A 410 -27.66 -16.05 -24.21
CA ASN A 410 -26.32 -16.61 -24.43
C ASN A 410 -25.18 -15.59 -24.20
N ILE A 411 -25.51 -14.35 -23.83
CA ILE A 411 -24.54 -13.31 -23.45
C ILE A 411 -24.75 -13.00 -21.96
N THR A 412 -23.79 -13.38 -21.13
CA THR A 412 -23.80 -13.06 -19.70
C THR A 412 -23.04 -11.76 -19.46
N TRP A 413 -23.61 -10.88 -18.65
CA TRP A 413 -22.94 -9.69 -18.18
C TRP A 413 -21.69 -10.09 -17.38
N ASN A 414 -20.54 -9.47 -17.66
CA ASN A 414 -19.43 -9.49 -16.74
C ASN A 414 -19.76 -8.52 -15.59
N ASP A 415 -19.54 -8.94 -14.34
CA ASP A 415 -19.96 -8.27 -13.09
C ASP A 415 -19.47 -6.82 -12.91
N ALA A 416 -18.65 -6.30 -13.82
CA ALA A 416 -18.08 -4.94 -13.77
C ALA A 416 -19.06 -3.81 -14.17
N ILE A 417 -20.27 -4.11 -14.66
CA ILE A 417 -21.10 -3.12 -15.37
C ILE A 417 -22.29 -2.58 -14.54
N GLY A 418 -22.68 -3.26 -13.47
CA GLY A 418 -23.76 -2.81 -12.58
C GLY A 418 -23.62 -1.37 -12.02
N PRO A 419 -22.41 -0.87 -11.70
CA PRO A 419 -22.25 0.48 -11.15
C PRO A 419 -22.22 1.61 -12.19
N MET A 420 -21.96 1.32 -13.48
CA MET A 420 -21.68 2.34 -14.50
C MET A 420 -22.94 2.88 -15.22
N LEU A 421 -24.07 2.18 -15.11
CA LEU A 421 -25.37 2.59 -15.69
C LEU A 421 -26.10 3.65 -14.85
N ASN A 422 -25.61 3.98 -13.65
CA ASN A 422 -26.23 4.95 -12.75
C ASN A 422 -25.75 6.40 -12.97
N ALA A 423 -24.95 6.66 -14.01
CA ALA A 423 -24.50 8.02 -14.35
C ALA A 423 -25.52 8.70 -15.27
N PRO A 424 -26.11 9.85 -14.87
CA PRO A 424 -27.03 10.57 -15.75
C PRO A 424 -26.27 11.08 -16.98
N SER A 425 -26.82 10.85 -18.18
CA SER A 425 -26.34 11.33 -19.48
C SER A 425 -24.96 10.82 -19.96
N SER A 426 -24.82 9.52 -20.12
CA SER A 426 -23.61 8.92 -20.70
C SER A 426 -23.91 8.25 -22.03
N LEU A 427 -23.21 8.67 -23.09
CA LEU A 427 -23.21 8.02 -24.40
C LEU A 427 -22.19 6.88 -24.36
N PHE A 428 -22.67 5.63 -24.41
CA PHE A 428 -21.78 4.47 -24.40
C PHE A 428 -21.58 3.90 -25.80
N ARG A 429 -20.36 3.45 -26.09
CA ARG A 429 -20.04 2.67 -27.29
C ARG A 429 -19.77 1.23 -26.92
N MET A 430 -20.44 0.34 -27.62
CA MET A 430 -20.24 -1.10 -27.48
C MET A 430 -19.95 -1.73 -28.83
N ALA A 431 -18.86 -2.47 -28.91
CA ALA A 431 -18.51 -3.30 -30.04
C ALA A 431 -18.78 -4.77 -29.70
N PHE A 432 -19.44 -5.48 -30.60
CA PHE A 432 -19.63 -6.93 -30.49
C PHE A 432 -19.00 -7.64 -31.69
N LEU A 433 -18.26 -8.73 -31.41
CA LEU A 433 -17.66 -9.57 -32.44
C LEU A 433 -18.43 -10.88 -32.59
N TRP A 434 -18.99 -11.11 -33.77
CA TRP A 434 -19.69 -12.34 -34.12
C TRP A 434 -18.80 -13.30 -34.92
N ASP A 435 -18.84 -14.59 -34.55
CA ASP A 435 -18.19 -15.67 -35.30
C ASP A 435 -19.20 -16.51 -36.09
N PRO A 436 -19.28 -16.32 -37.42
CA PRO A 436 -20.24 -17.03 -38.27
C PRO A 436 -20.19 -18.56 -38.21
N PRO A 437 -19.01 -19.23 -38.22
CA PRO A 437 -18.92 -20.69 -38.24
C PRO A 437 -19.41 -21.36 -36.95
N THR A 438 -19.20 -20.73 -35.78
CA THR A 438 -19.57 -21.33 -34.50
C THR A 438 -20.91 -20.85 -33.97
N GLN A 439 -21.52 -19.84 -34.62
CA GLN A 439 -22.73 -19.16 -34.19
C GLN A 439 -22.64 -18.65 -32.73
N LYS A 440 -21.48 -18.11 -32.36
CA LYS A 440 -21.21 -17.56 -31.03
C LYS A 440 -20.68 -16.14 -31.10
N TRP A 441 -20.99 -15.37 -30.06
CA TRP A 441 -20.37 -14.07 -29.80
C TRP A 441 -19.02 -14.32 -29.13
N LEU A 442 -17.94 -13.78 -29.72
CA LEU A 442 -16.57 -14.04 -29.26
C LEU A 442 -16.09 -13.03 -28.20
N GLY A 443 -16.75 -11.89 -28.09
CA GLY A 443 -16.43 -10.88 -27.09
C GLY A 443 -17.20 -9.59 -27.31
N SER A 444 -17.26 -8.78 -26.26
CA SER A 444 -17.68 -7.39 -26.29
C SER A 444 -16.57 -6.50 -25.77
N GLU A 445 -16.38 -5.36 -26.41
CA GLU A 445 -15.44 -4.34 -25.97
C GLU A 445 -16.23 -3.06 -25.66
N PHE A 446 -16.04 -2.55 -24.44
CA PHE A 446 -16.74 -1.37 -23.93
C PHE A 446 -15.79 -0.19 -23.90
N TRP A 447 -16.21 0.92 -24.49
CA TRP A 447 -15.47 2.17 -24.43
C TRP A 447 -16.34 3.23 -23.76
N HIS A 448 -15.87 3.74 -22.62
CA HIS A 448 -16.35 4.98 -22.05
C HIS A 448 -15.63 6.13 -22.75
N PRO A 449 -16.32 7.12 -23.35
CA PRO A 449 -15.64 8.26 -23.93
C PRO A 449 -15.25 9.21 -22.81
N GLU A 450 -14.18 8.90 -22.07
CA GLU A 450 -13.39 9.95 -21.43
C GLU A 450 -12.22 10.30 -22.34
N ALA A 451 -12.03 11.61 -22.53
CA ALA A 451 -11.07 12.27 -23.42
C ALA A 451 -11.48 12.43 -24.90
N LEU A 452 -12.53 13.23 -25.14
CA LEU A 452 -12.53 14.14 -26.29
C LEU A 452 -13.02 15.52 -25.80
N SER A 453 -12.09 16.27 -25.20
CA SER A 453 -12.15 17.74 -25.15
C SER A 453 -11.65 18.30 -26.48
#